data_AF-A0A831USL1-F1
#
_entry.id   AF-A0A831USL1-F1
#
_cell.length_a   1.000
_cell.length_b   1.000
_cell.length_c   1.000
_cell.angle_alpha   90.00
_cell.angle_beta   90.00
_cell.angle_gamma   90.00
#
_symmetry.space_group_name_H-M   'P 1'
#
loop_
_entity.id
_entity.type
_entity.pdbx_description
1 polymer ?
#
loop_
_entity_poly.entity_id
_entity_poly.type
_entity_poly.pdbx_seq_one_letter_code
_entity_poly.pdbx_strand_id
1 'polypeptide(L)'
;LDIESGGACLGWEVLALGRPASYLPFVSGSMEQRFRINLAGRPLWHERQILDPAHPRFTGPWAQGGASVQATLWAVGLADEPAAVAALREALPPTPRWAVTCRRGVLLLRYLGGDANEAWGLCEQAWTALRPHLFAMPACPPRIWRT
;
A
#
# COMPACT_ATOMS: atom_id res chain seq x y z
N LEU A 1 0.68 5.42 13.75
CA LEU A 1 1.03 6.77 13.26
C LEU A 1 0.02 7.74 13.82
N ASP A 2 0.48 8.73 14.55
CA ASP A 2 -0.33 9.82 15.08
C ASP A 2 0.02 11.09 14.29
N ILE A 3 -0.97 11.65 13.62
CA ILE A 3 -0.85 12.84 12.77
C ILE A 3 -1.52 13.99 13.51
N GLU A 4 -0.83 15.12 13.62
CA GLU A 4 -1.41 16.34 14.19
C GLU A 4 -2.45 16.97 13.26
N SER A 5 -3.31 17.83 13.82
CA SER A 5 -4.31 18.56 13.03
C SER A 5 -3.64 19.36 11.91
N GLY A 6 -4.16 19.25 10.67
CA GLY A 6 -3.56 19.89 9.50
C GLY A 6 -2.31 19.18 8.93
N GLY A 7 -1.89 18.07 9.54
CA GLY A 7 -0.78 17.27 9.04
C GLY A 7 -1.13 16.49 7.77
N ALA A 8 -0.15 16.38 6.87
CA ALA A 8 -0.23 15.55 5.68
C ALA A 8 0.87 14.49 5.71
N CYS A 9 0.54 13.27 5.29
CA CYS A 9 1.48 12.15 5.32
C CYS A 9 1.19 11.16 4.18
N LEU A 10 2.27 10.55 3.68
CA LEU A 10 2.25 9.56 2.62
C LEU A 10 3.29 8.51 2.94
N GLY A 11 2.90 7.25 2.86
CA GLY A 11 3.80 6.12 3.07
C GLY A 11 3.29 4.88 2.37
N TRP A 12 4.13 3.86 2.33
CA TRP A 12 3.74 2.55 1.83
C TRP A 12 4.47 1.43 2.57
N GLU A 13 3.93 0.23 2.43
CA GLU A 13 4.60 -1.02 2.78
C GLU A 13 4.52 -1.99 1.60
N VAL A 14 5.58 -2.78 1.41
CA VAL A 14 5.61 -3.92 0.48
C VAL A 14 5.97 -5.15 1.30
N LEU A 15 5.12 -6.16 1.25
CA LEU A 15 5.31 -7.45 1.91
C LEU A 15 5.52 -8.54 0.86
N ALA A 16 6.64 -9.24 0.95
CA ALA A 16 6.86 -10.49 0.23
C ALA A 16 6.83 -11.68 1.20
N LEU A 17 5.98 -12.65 0.93
CA LEU A 17 5.80 -13.88 1.69
C LEU A 17 6.67 -14.99 1.09
N GLY A 18 7.70 -15.38 1.84
CA GLY A 18 8.71 -16.33 1.38
C GLY A 18 9.75 -15.68 0.47
N ARG A 19 10.50 -16.50 -0.26
CA ARG A 19 11.53 -16.09 -1.22
C ARG A 19 11.24 -16.71 -2.59
N PRO A 20 10.38 -16.07 -3.41
CA PRO A 20 9.99 -16.59 -4.72
C PRO A 20 11.18 -16.86 -5.65
N ALA A 21 12.17 -15.95 -5.69
CA ALA A 21 13.38 -16.09 -6.50
C ALA A 21 14.25 -17.30 -6.12
N SER A 22 14.10 -17.83 -4.91
CA SER A 22 14.79 -19.03 -4.43
C SER A 22 13.86 -20.24 -4.32
N TYR A 23 12.63 -20.16 -4.85
CA TYR A 23 11.62 -21.22 -4.76
C TYR A 23 11.30 -21.66 -3.31
N LEU A 24 11.32 -20.73 -2.37
CA LEU A 24 11.03 -21.00 -0.95
C LEU A 24 9.74 -20.27 -0.53
N PRO A 25 8.55 -20.84 -0.80
CA PRO A 25 7.28 -20.23 -0.44
C PRO A 25 7.08 -20.14 1.09
N PHE A 26 6.20 -19.22 1.51
CA PHE A 26 5.74 -19.16 2.89
C PHE A 26 4.76 -20.32 3.17
N VAL A 27 5.25 -21.39 3.80
CA VAL A 27 4.52 -22.66 3.98
C VAL A 27 4.25 -23.03 5.44
N SER A 28 4.87 -22.33 6.39
CA SER A 28 4.71 -22.59 7.81
C SER A 28 4.87 -21.33 8.66
N GLY A 29 4.39 -21.40 9.91
CA GLY A 29 4.35 -20.26 10.83
C GLY A 29 3.13 -19.37 10.60
N SER A 30 3.15 -18.19 11.22
CA SER A 30 2.11 -17.19 11.02
C SER A 30 2.70 -15.79 11.15
N MET A 31 2.06 -14.82 10.51
CA MET A 31 2.41 -13.40 10.61
C MET A 31 1.17 -12.59 10.91
N GLU A 32 1.33 -11.57 11.75
CA GLU A 32 0.29 -10.59 12.00
C GLU A 32 0.82 -9.19 11.67
N GLN A 33 0.17 -8.53 10.71
CA GLN A 33 0.39 -7.12 10.41
C GLN A 33 -0.66 -6.28 11.10
N ARG A 34 -0.20 -5.18 11.71
CA ARG A 34 -1.06 -4.18 12.35
C ARG A 34 -0.60 -2.81 11.91
N PHE A 35 -1.53 -2.03 11.38
CA PHE A 35 -1.26 -0.65 10.99
C PHE A 35 -2.36 0.27 11.51
N ARG A 36 -1.97 1.45 12.01
CA ARG A 36 -2.91 2.41 12.59
C ARG A 36 -2.52 3.84 12.21
N ILE A 37 -3.48 4.59 11.74
CA ILE A 37 -3.41 6.05 11.61
C ILE A 37 -4.47 6.68 12.52
N ASN A 38 -4.04 7.64 13.33
CA ASN A 38 -4.90 8.56 14.04
C ASN A 38 -4.60 10.00 13.56
N LEU A 39 -5.62 10.86 13.52
CA LEU A 39 -5.50 12.29 13.23
C LEU A 39 -6.06 13.08 14.41
N ALA A 40 -5.26 13.95 15.02
CA ALA A 40 -5.59 14.71 16.22
C ALA A 40 -6.22 13.80 17.31
N GLY A 41 -5.58 12.65 17.56
CA GLY A 41 -6.04 11.64 18.52
C GLY A 41 -7.26 10.80 18.09
N ARG A 42 -7.87 11.06 16.92
CA ARG A 42 -9.03 10.31 16.42
C ARG A 42 -8.62 9.20 15.44
N PRO A 43 -9.11 7.95 15.61
CA PRO A 43 -8.86 6.88 14.64
C PRO A 43 -9.34 7.22 13.22
N LEU A 44 -8.44 7.13 12.24
CA LEU A 44 -8.79 7.23 10.82
C LEU A 44 -8.80 5.87 10.12
N TRP A 45 -7.74 5.10 10.29
CA TRP A 45 -7.61 3.78 9.66
C TRP A 45 -6.83 2.83 10.55
N HIS A 46 -7.47 1.75 10.97
CA HIS A 46 -6.85 0.65 11.69
C HIS A 46 -6.99 -0.62 10.86
N GLU A 47 -5.89 -1.29 10.62
CA GLU A 47 -5.83 -2.57 9.92
C GLU A 47 -5.15 -3.61 10.78
N ARG A 48 -5.66 -4.83 10.65
CA ARG A 48 -5.10 -6.03 11.25
C ARG A 48 -5.28 -7.15 10.24
N GLN A 49 -4.16 -7.75 9.84
CA GLN A 49 -4.15 -8.85 8.89
C GLN A 49 -3.35 -10.01 9.47
N ILE A 50 -3.96 -11.19 9.46
CA ILE A 50 -3.33 -12.43 9.91
C ILE A 50 -3.07 -13.29 8.67
N LEU A 51 -1.83 -13.71 8.51
CA LEU A 51 -1.36 -14.52 7.40
C LEU A 51 -0.83 -15.84 7.96
N ASP A 52 -1.55 -16.90 7.65
CA ASP A 52 -1.26 -18.26 8.08
C ASP A 52 -1.41 -19.18 6.85
N PRO A 53 -0.32 -19.77 6.33
CA PRO A 53 -0.37 -20.59 5.13
C PRO A 53 -1.09 -21.93 5.35
N ALA A 54 -1.30 -22.35 6.61
CA ALA A 54 -2.12 -23.52 6.93
C ALA A 54 -3.63 -23.19 6.93
N HIS A 55 -4.01 -21.92 7.00
CA HIS A 55 -5.40 -21.51 7.00
C HIS A 55 -5.98 -21.52 5.56
N PRO A 56 -7.14 -22.15 5.29
CA PRO A 56 -7.72 -22.24 3.93
C PRO A 56 -7.95 -20.91 3.21
N ARG A 57 -8.32 -19.86 3.96
CA ARG A 57 -8.42 -18.49 3.46
C ARG A 57 -7.15 -18.01 2.76
N PHE A 58 -5.95 -18.42 3.19
CA PHE A 58 -4.70 -17.95 2.61
C PHE A 58 -4.66 -18.19 1.10
N THR A 59 -4.95 -19.41 0.64
CA THR A 59 -5.00 -19.71 -0.80
C THR A 59 -6.32 -19.33 -1.46
N GLY A 60 -7.33 -18.93 -0.69
CA GLY A 60 -8.65 -18.54 -1.20
C GLY A 60 -8.62 -17.21 -1.97
N PRO A 61 -9.48 -17.05 -2.99
CA PRO A 61 -9.49 -15.87 -3.87
C PRO A 61 -9.92 -14.58 -3.16
N TRP A 62 -10.51 -14.67 -1.97
CA TRP A 62 -10.88 -13.54 -1.13
C TRP A 62 -9.77 -13.12 -0.13
N ALA A 63 -8.63 -13.81 -0.12
CA ALA A 63 -7.43 -13.40 0.62
C ALA A 63 -6.21 -13.35 -0.30
N GLN A 64 -5.20 -14.23 -0.17
CA GLN A 64 -4.02 -14.15 -1.04
C GLN A 64 -4.29 -14.72 -2.43
N GLY A 65 -5.19 -15.70 -2.58
CA GLY A 65 -5.47 -16.28 -3.89
C GLY A 65 -4.22 -16.85 -4.59
N GLY A 66 -3.22 -17.27 -3.82
CA GLY A 66 -1.90 -17.71 -4.34
C GLY A 66 -0.87 -16.60 -4.54
N ALA A 67 -1.21 -15.33 -4.32
CA ALA A 67 -0.26 -14.22 -4.34
C ALA A 67 0.75 -14.29 -3.19
N SER A 68 2.01 -14.08 -3.52
CA SER A 68 3.13 -14.04 -2.56
C SER A 68 3.50 -12.61 -2.17
N VAL A 69 2.98 -11.59 -2.84
CA VAL A 69 3.34 -10.18 -2.62
C VAL A 69 2.10 -9.33 -2.42
N GLN A 70 2.16 -8.46 -1.42
CA GLN A 70 1.17 -7.43 -1.15
C GLN A 70 1.87 -6.08 -1.04
N ALA A 71 1.19 -5.00 -1.43
CA ALA A 71 1.62 -3.67 -1.06
C ALA A 71 0.42 -2.79 -0.71
N THR A 72 0.63 -1.90 0.26
CA THR A 72 -0.35 -0.89 0.65
C THR A 72 0.33 0.46 0.68
N LEU A 73 -0.08 1.36 -0.20
CA LEU A 73 0.27 2.77 -0.15
C LEU A 73 -0.91 3.55 0.40
N TRP A 74 -0.63 4.52 1.27
CA TRP A 74 -1.64 5.33 1.94
C TRP A 74 -1.26 6.79 1.96
N ALA A 75 -2.26 7.67 1.90
CA ALA A 75 -2.09 9.11 2.03
C ALA A 75 -3.17 9.73 2.91
N VAL A 76 -2.78 10.73 3.70
CA VAL A 76 -3.65 11.55 4.57
C VAL A 76 -3.33 13.02 4.36
N GLY A 77 -4.35 13.87 4.42
CA GLY A 77 -4.21 15.32 4.24
C GLY A 77 -4.30 15.77 2.77
N LEU A 78 -4.95 14.98 1.92
CA LEU A 78 -5.25 15.36 0.54
C LEU A 78 -6.31 16.47 0.54
N ALA A 79 -6.06 17.56 -0.20
CA ALA A 79 -7.04 18.63 -0.37
C ALA A 79 -8.20 18.22 -1.29
N ASP A 80 -7.92 17.39 -2.30
CA ASP A 80 -8.89 16.88 -3.28
C ASP A 80 -8.67 15.36 -3.48
N GLU A 81 -9.44 14.56 -2.74
CA GLU A 81 -9.36 13.08 -2.80
C GLU A 81 -9.77 12.52 -4.17
N PRO A 82 -10.88 12.96 -4.81
CA PRO A 82 -11.23 12.52 -6.15
C PRO A 82 -10.15 12.80 -7.20
N ALA A 83 -9.54 13.99 -7.18
CA ALA A 83 -8.46 14.33 -8.11
C ALA A 83 -7.22 13.43 -7.90
N ALA A 84 -6.87 13.16 -6.65
CA ALA A 84 -5.75 12.25 -6.33
C ALA A 84 -6.02 10.80 -6.80
N VAL A 85 -7.25 10.32 -6.64
CA VAL A 85 -7.66 9.00 -7.17
C VAL A 85 -7.59 8.96 -8.70
N ALA A 86 -8.06 10.01 -9.38
CA ALA A 86 -7.99 10.11 -10.83
C ALA A 86 -6.53 10.14 -11.31
N ALA A 87 -5.68 10.94 -10.68
CA ALA A 87 -4.26 11.04 -11.01
C ALA A 87 -3.55 9.68 -10.90
N LEU A 88 -3.86 8.88 -9.89
CA LEU A 88 -3.30 7.52 -9.76
C LEU A 88 -3.79 6.57 -10.86
N ARG A 89 -5.06 6.66 -11.25
CA ARG A 89 -5.62 5.82 -12.33
C ARG A 89 -5.04 6.17 -13.69
N GLU A 90 -4.68 7.44 -13.90
CA GLU A 90 -4.04 7.90 -15.12
C GLU A 90 -2.55 7.55 -15.16
N ALA A 91 -1.84 7.74 -14.04
CA ALA A 91 -0.39 7.55 -13.97
C ALA A 91 0.05 6.07 -13.96
N LEU A 92 -0.77 5.18 -13.41
CA LEU A 92 -0.40 3.77 -13.23
C LEU A 92 -0.90 2.88 -14.38
N PRO A 93 -0.14 1.84 -14.76
CA PRO A 93 -0.56 0.92 -15.80
C PRO A 93 -1.82 0.14 -15.38
N PRO A 94 -2.76 -0.11 -16.31
CA PRO A 94 -3.96 -0.87 -16.02
C PRO A 94 -3.62 -2.35 -15.77
N THR A 95 -4.03 -2.87 -14.60
CA THR A 95 -3.90 -4.29 -14.24
C THR A 95 -4.96 -4.63 -13.18
N PRO A 96 -5.47 -5.86 -13.14
CA PRO A 96 -6.38 -6.28 -12.08
C PRO A 96 -5.69 -6.45 -10.71
N ARG A 97 -4.36 -6.31 -10.64
CA ARG A 97 -3.57 -6.56 -9.42
C ARG A 97 -3.59 -5.42 -8.42
N TRP A 98 -4.04 -4.22 -8.79
CA TRP A 98 -4.14 -3.11 -7.85
C TRP A 98 -5.49 -2.41 -7.92
N ALA A 99 -5.85 -1.76 -6.83
CA ALA A 99 -7.01 -0.87 -6.75
C ALA A 99 -6.71 0.31 -5.84
N VAL A 100 -7.36 1.45 -6.10
CA VAL A 100 -7.29 2.64 -5.26
C VAL A 100 -8.69 3.07 -4.84
N THR A 101 -8.81 3.45 -3.57
CA THR A 101 -10.02 4.02 -2.99
C THR A 101 -9.67 5.11 -1.99
N CYS A 102 -10.61 5.98 -1.67
CA CYS A 102 -10.47 6.91 -0.56
C CYS A 102 -11.64 6.75 0.41
N ARG A 103 -11.34 6.74 1.70
CA ARG A 103 -12.35 6.59 2.75
C ARG A 103 -11.93 7.35 4.00
N ARG A 104 -12.79 8.26 4.46
CA ARG A 104 -12.62 9.02 5.71
C ARG A 104 -11.27 9.76 5.80
N GLY A 105 -10.85 10.45 4.73
CA GLY A 105 -9.59 11.19 4.77
C GLY A 105 -8.34 10.36 4.48
N VAL A 106 -8.50 9.07 4.14
CA VAL A 106 -7.38 8.16 3.86
C VAL A 106 -7.54 7.60 2.46
N LEU A 107 -6.63 7.97 1.56
CA LEU A 107 -6.46 7.29 0.28
C LEU A 107 -5.67 6.01 0.51
N LEU A 108 -6.13 4.90 -0.06
CA LEU A 108 -5.51 3.59 0.00
C LEU A 108 -5.37 3.04 -1.41
N LEU A 109 -4.14 2.76 -1.82
CA LEU A 109 -3.82 1.93 -2.96
C LEU A 109 -3.33 0.58 -2.45
N ARG A 110 -3.94 -0.50 -2.93
CA ARG A 110 -3.53 -1.87 -2.60
C ARG A 110 -3.12 -2.62 -3.85
N TYR A 111 -2.05 -3.39 -3.74
CA TYR A 111 -1.57 -4.34 -4.73
C TYR A 111 -1.57 -5.76 -4.15
N LEU A 112 -1.94 -6.74 -4.98
CA LEU A 112 -1.86 -8.16 -4.68
C LEU A 112 -1.33 -8.89 -5.93
N GLY A 113 -0.19 -9.58 -5.80
CA GLY A 113 0.44 -10.26 -6.92
C GLY A 113 1.64 -11.13 -6.54
N GLY A 114 2.50 -11.44 -7.51
CA GLY A 114 3.61 -12.38 -7.33
C GLY A 114 5.00 -11.73 -7.35
N ASP A 115 5.09 -10.43 -7.64
CA ASP A 115 6.35 -9.76 -7.93
C ASP A 115 6.55 -8.51 -7.06
N ALA A 116 7.60 -8.53 -6.24
CA ALA A 116 7.96 -7.44 -5.35
C ALA A 116 8.48 -6.21 -6.13
N ASN A 117 9.13 -6.41 -7.27
CA ASN A 117 9.60 -5.31 -8.11
C ASN A 117 8.42 -4.60 -8.78
N GLU A 118 7.40 -5.35 -9.20
CA GLU A 118 6.16 -4.76 -9.71
C GLU A 118 5.48 -3.92 -8.62
N ALA A 119 5.30 -4.50 -7.43
CA ALA A 119 4.70 -3.81 -6.30
C ALA A 119 5.46 -2.51 -5.94
N TRP A 120 6.79 -2.59 -5.90
CA TRP A 120 7.67 -1.44 -5.63
C TRP A 120 7.53 -0.37 -6.70
N GLY A 121 7.60 -0.74 -7.99
CA GLY A 121 7.47 0.19 -9.10
C GLY A 121 6.12 0.91 -9.12
N LEU A 122 5.02 0.19 -8.80
CA LEU A 122 3.70 0.79 -8.64
C LEU A 122 3.67 1.78 -7.46
N CYS A 123 4.28 1.43 -6.31
CA CYS A 123 4.35 2.33 -5.16
C CYS A 123 5.18 3.59 -5.43
N GLU A 124 6.33 3.48 -6.11
CA GLU A 124 7.17 4.62 -6.49
C GLU A 124 6.44 5.56 -7.46
N GLN A 125 5.76 5.00 -8.48
CA GLN A 125 4.96 5.79 -9.42
C GLN A 125 3.78 6.47 -8.73
N ALA A 126 3.06 5.73 -7.88
CA ALA A 126 1.92 6.26 -7.14
C ALA A 126 2.33 7.39 -6.19
N TRP A 127 3.44 7.22 -5.49
CA TRP A 127 3.99 8.27 -4.63
C TRP A 127 4.41 9.51 -5.42
N THR A 128 5.04 9.31 -6.57
CA THR A 128 5.45 10.40 -7.47
C THR A 128 4.22 11.20 -7.92
N ALA A 129 3.14 10.50 -8.29
CA ALA A 129 1.89 11.13 -8.69
C ALA A 129 1.17 11.85 -7.54
N LEU A 130 1.17 11.29 -6.32
CA LEU A 130 0.45 11.87 -5.18
C LEU A 130 1.18 13.04 -4.51
N ARG A 131 2.50 13.10 -4.62
CA ARG A 131 3.31 14.07 -3.87
C ARG A 131 2.95 15.54 -4.18
N PRO A 132 2.71 15.96 -5.43
CA PRO A 132 2.21 17.31 -5.73
C PRO A 132 0.83 17.59 -5.10
N HIS A 133 -0.05 16.60 -5.02
CA HIS A 133 -1.40 16.75 -4.45
C HIS A 133 -1.38 16.91 -2.92
N LEU A 134 -0.36 16.41 -2.24
CA LEU A 134 -0.21 16.51 -0.78
C LEU A 134 0.57 17.74 -0.33
N PHE A 135 1.65 18.06 -1.04
CA PHE A 135 2.63 19.02 -0.54
C PHE A 135 2.81 20.23 -1.46
N ALA A 136 2.11 20.30 -2.60
CA ALA A 136 2.31 21.32 -3.63
C ALA A 136 3.79 21.45 -4.07
N MET A 137 4.54 20.35 -3.98
CA MET A 137 5.94 20.26 -4.35
C MET A 137 6.14 19.19 -5.43
N PRO A 138 7.09 19.40 -6.37
CA PRO A 138 7.50 18.35 -7.29
C PRO A 138 7.97 17.10 -6.56
N ALA A 139 7.69 15.94 -7.14
CA ALA A 139 8.18 14.70 -6.62
C ALA A 139 9.71 14.59 -6.81
N CYS A 140 10.40 14.16 -5.75
CA CYS A 140 11.83 13.87 -5.80
C CYS A 140 12.05 12.51 -5.13
N PRO A 141 12.15 11.41 -5.92
CA PRO A 141 12.25 10.07 -5.38
C PRO A 141 13.40 9.96 -4.36
N PRO A 142 13.15 9.41 -3.15
CA PRO A 142 14.19 9.26 -2.14
C PRO A 142 15.36 8.43 -2.67
N ARG A 143 16.58 8.99 -2.63
CA ARG A 143 17.78 8.28 -3.12
C ARG A 143 18.10 7.00 -2.35
N ILE A 144 17.63 6.87 -1.11
CA ILE A 144 17.82 5.68 -0.26
C ILE A 144 17.18 4.40 -0.84
N TRP A 145 16.34 4.52 -1.86
CA TRP A 145 15.62 3.42 -2.50
C TRP A 145 16.23 2.96 -3.84
N ARG A 146 17.34 3.56 -4.28
CA ARG A 146 18.03 3.24 -5.54
C ARG A 146 19.45 2.70 -5.34
N THR A 147 19.76 2.17 -4.17
CA THR A 147 21.04 1.49 -3.91
C THR A 147 21.04 0.07 -4.46
#